data_AF-A0A8K0K5M3-F1
#
_entry.id   AF-A0A8K0K5M3-F1
#
_cell.length_a   1.000
_cell.length_b   1.000
_cell.length_c   1.000
_cell.angle_alpha   90.00
_cell.angle_beta   90.00
_cell.angle_gamma   90.00
#
_symmetry.space_group_name_H-M   'P 1'
#
loop_
_entity.id
_entity.type
_entity.pdbx_description
1 polymer ?
#
loop_
_entity_poly.entity_id
_entity_poly.type
_entity_poly.pdbx_seq_one_letter_code
_entity_poly.pdbx_strand_id
1 'polypeptide(L)'
;MDNSGSVRRRKLGNDDPSMSSKHSQQSKNGKGALSLQKFFLILIIFVTSIIIIIGSYYQVLPWSVYTHGTNALDNLALTLGIQKHTHAVIIDAGSTGSRVLAFTFHQSYGGNLKLDKELFVEVKPGLSSFADNPEKGAETIVELLNKAKEEIPPAAWKDTPLTIKATAGLRLLPSHKAENLLNEVREVCLASEFHCTNASVSIMDGVDEGLFSWFTVNFLLDRLGGNADNTVAALDLGGGSTQITFALPNKKELLKDVPSKYVHKVSAFHRILSVYTH
;
A
#
# COMPACT_ATOMS: atom_id res chain seq x y z
N MET A 1 79.22 32.65 74.48
CA MET A 1 79.33 33.76 73.51
C MET A 1 77.92 34.04 73.03
N ASP A 2 77.43 35.24 73.34
CA ASP A 2 76.18 35.92 72.96
C ASP A 2 74.84 35.17 73.11
N ASN A 3 73.91 35.52 74.01
CA ASN A 3 73.32 36.83 74.35
C ASN A 3 72.76 37.50 73.09
N SER A 4 71.46 37.46 72.79
CA SER A 4 70.41 38.21 73.46
C SER A 4 69.06 37.60 73.06
N GLY A 5 68.15 37.29 73.98
CA GLY A 5 67.32 38.28 74.65
C GLY A 5 65.87 37.90 74.34
N SER A 6 65.15 37.39 75.33
CA SER A 6 64.13 38.19 76.05
C SER A 6 62.81 38.26 75.25
N VAL A 7 61.65 37.81 75.72
CA VAL A 7 61.15 37.75 77.09
C VAL A 7 59.74 37.12 77.06
N ARG A 8 59.45 36.31 78.11
CA ARG A 8 58.16 36.13 78.86
C ARG A 8 56.84 35.96 78.08
N ARG A 9 55.85 35.20 78.54
CA ARG A 9 55.59 34.48 79.81
C ARG A 9 54.35 33.59 79.60
N ARG A 10 54.44 32.37 80.16
CA ARG A 10 53.50 31.73 81.12
C ARG A 10 52.01 31.70 80.77
N LYS A 11 51.48 30.49 80.53
CA LYS A 11 50.96 29.45 81.49
C LYS A 11 49.44 29.63 81.63
N LEU A 12 48.64 28.69 81.10
CA LEU A 12 48.30 27.35 81.59
C LEU A 12 47.10 27.37 82.56
N GLY A 13 46.13 26.50 82.28
CA GLY A 13 44.98 26.14 83.11
C GLY A 13 43.69 26.22 82.29
N ASN A 14 43.27 25.13 81.63
CA ASN A 14 42.49 23.97 82.12
C ASN A 14 40.97 24.26 82.18
N ASP A 15 40.22 23.43 81.43
CA ASP A 15 39.00 22.67 81.81
C ASP A 15 37.83 23.49 82.38
N ASP A 16 36.54 23.39 82.01
CA ASP A 16 35.72 22.44 81.24
C ASP A 16 34.30 23.10 81.06
N PRO A 17 33.13 22.44 80.94
CA PRO A 17 32.15 22.68 79.87
C PRO A 17 30.83 23.35 80.35
N SER A 18 29.97 23.80 79.41
CA SER A 18 28.50 23.62 79.38
C SER A 18 27.69 24.72 78.66
N MET A 19 26.66 24.23 77.93
CA MET A 19 25.29 24.75 77.79
C MET A 19 24.88 25.82 76.75
N SER A 20 23.75 25.49 76.08
CA SER A 20 22.79 26.35 75.33
C SER A 20 23.13 26.59 73.85
N SER A 21 22.28 26.33 72.84
CA SER A 21 20.82 26.40 72.75
C SER A 21 20.25 25.54 71.59
N LYS A 22 18.95 25.24 71.66
CA LYS A 22 18.14 24.51 70.67
C LYS A 22 17.88 25.36 69.41
N HIS A 23 17.89 24.74 68.22
CA HIS A 23 16.76 24.85 67.29
C HIS A 23 16.76 23.75 66.19
N SER A 24 15.57 23.18 66.03
CA SER A 24 15.10 22.26 64.98
C SER A 24 15.29 22.78 63.55
N GLN A 25 15.62 21.88 62.60
CA GLN A 25 14.78 21.67 61.41
C GLN A 25 15.12 20.36 60.68
N GLN A 26 14.06 19.59 60.44
CA GLN A 26 14.02 18.36 59.66
C GLN A 26 14.30 18.61 58.17
N SER A 27 14.91 17.59 57.56
CA SER A 27 14.62 17.01 56.23
C SER A 27 14.27 17.97 55.08
N LYS A 28 15.15 18.01 54.07
CA LYS A 28 14.71 18.04 52.68
C LYS A 28 15.39 16.94 51.89
N ASN A 29 14.63 15.86 51.68
CA ASN A 29 14.77 14.95 50.55
C ASN A 29 15.06 15.73 49.27
N GLY A 30 16.26 15.54 48.71
CA GLY A 30 16.58 15.98 47.35
C GLY A 30 15.81 15.15 46.33
N LYS A 31 14.54 15.50 46.10
CA LYS A 31 13.87 15.12 44.85
C LYS A 31 14.60 15.86 43.74
N GLY A 32 15.26 15.13 42.85
CA GLY A 32 15.99 15.69 41.71
C GLY A 32 15.09 16.63 40.92
N ALA A 33 15.37 17.93 41.03
CA ALA A 33 14.77 18.93 40.16
C ALA A 33 15.17 18.58 38.73
N LEU A 34 14.20 18.25 37.89
CA LEU A 34 14.44 18.06 36.47
C LEU A 34 15.13 19.32 35.95
N SER A 35 16.28 19.18 35.29
CA SER A 35 16.96 20.34 34.72
C SER A 35 15.99 21.07 33.79
N LEU A 36 16.06 22.40 33.75
CA LEU A 36 15.16 23.24 32.95
C LEU A 36 15.09 22.75 31.49
N GLN A 37 16.21 22.25 30.96
CA GLN A 37 16.29 21.62 29.63
C GLN A 37 15.42 20.36 29.49
N LYS A 38 15.39 19.47 30.50
CA LYS A 38 14.52 18.29 30.51
C LYS A 38 13.05 18.70 30.61
N PHE A 39 12.74 19.76 31.33
CA PHE A 39 11.38 20.31 31.40
C PHE A 39 10.92 20.87 30.05
N PHE A 40 11.78 21.64 29.35
CA PHE A 40 11.49 22.12 28.01
C PHE A 40 11.33 20.98 26.99
N LEU A 41 12.16 19.93 27.06
CA LEU A 41 12.03 18.77 26.19
C LEU A 41 10.69 18.04 26.40
N ILE A 42 10.29 17.83 27.66
CA ILE A 42 9.00 17.21 27.99
C ILE A 42 7.84 18.09 27.51
N LEU A 43 7.94 19.40 27.66
CA LEU A 43 6.92 20.34 27.20
C LEU A 43 6.78 20.30 25.68
N ILE A 44 7.88 20.25 24.93
CA ILE A 44 7.87 20.11 23.47
C ILE A 44 7.18 18.79 23.08
N ILE A 45 7.57 17.67 23.69
CA ILE A 45 6.95 16.36 23.42
C ILE A 45 5.44 16.42 23.70
N PHE A 46 5.03 17.03 24.82
CA PHE A 46 3.63 17.17 25.20
C PHE A 46 2.82 18.07 24.24
N VAL A 47 3.40 19.19 23.81
CA VAL A 47 2.74 20.08 22.83
C VAL A 47 2.65 19.41 21.47
N THR A 48 3.70 18.71 21.03
CA THR A 48 3.67 17.96 19.77
C THR A 48 2.65 16.83 19.79
N SER A 49 2.51 16.10 20.91
CA SER A 49 1.50 15.04 21.04
C SER A 49 0.08 15.60 21.07
N ILE A 50 -0.15 16.76 21.67
CA ILE A 50 -1.46 17.45 21.60
C ILE A 50 -1.79 17.90 20.18
N ILE A 51 -0.84 18.52 19.47
CA ILE A 51 -1.04 18.95 18.07
C ILE A 51 -1.36 17.73 17.19
N ILE A 52 -0.67 16.62 17.43
CA ILE A 52 -0.94 15.33 16.78
C ILE A 52 -2.36 14.85 17.07
N ILE A 53 -2.78 14.83 18.34
CA ILE A 53 -4.12 14.38 18.75
C ILE A 53 -5.19 15.26 18.11
N ILE A 54 -5.04 16.59 18.17
CA ILE A 54 -5.98 17.55 17.59
C ILE A 54 -6.01 17.41 16.06
N GLY A 55 -4.86 17.33 15.41
CA GLY A 55 -4.76 17.14 13.97
C GLY A 55 -5.35 15.81 13.50
N SER A 56 -5.25 14.75 14.31
CA SER A 56 -5.91 13.46 14.07
C SER A 56 -7.43 13.53 14.25
N TYR A 57 -7.92 14.28 15.25
CA TYR A 57 -9.34 14.48 15.52
C TYR A 57 -10.04 15.25 14.40
N TYR A 58 -9.39 16.30 13.89
CA TYR A 58 -9.92 17.13 12.80
C TYR A 58 -9.53 16.66 11.39
N GLN A 59 -8.83 15.53 11.26
CA GLN A 59 -8.32 15.00 9.98
C GLN A 59 -7.44 15.98 9.18
N VAL A 60 -6.84 16.99 9.83
CA VAL A 60 -6.03 18.05 9.19
C VAL A 60 -4.58 17.61 8.93
N LEU A 61 -4.08 16.64 9.69
CA LEU A 61 -2.78 16.02 9.42
C LEU A 61 -2.91 14.98 8.30
N PRO A 62 -1.85 14.74 7.48
CA PRO A 62 -1.83 13.72 6.42
C PRO A 62 -1.72 12.29 7.01
N TRP A 63 -2.39 12.05 8.13
CA TRP A 63 -2.62 10.74 8.76
C TRP A 63 -4.02 10.22 8.44
N SER A 64 -4.69 10.83 7.47
CA SER A 64 -5.89 10.26 6.88
C SER A 64 -5.58 8.80 6.50
N VAL A 65 -6.11 7.88 7.33
CA VAL A 65 -6.15 6.44 7.09
C VAL A 65 -6.97 6.11 5.81
N TYR A 66 -7.53 7.14 5.16
CA TYR A 66 -8.35 7.10 3.96
C TYR A 66 -7.60 7.48 2.68
N THR A 67 -6.27 7.55 2.72
CA THR A 67 -5.48 7.66 1.49
C THR A 67 -4.88 6.30 1.16
N HIS A 68 -5.05 5.88 -0.10
CA HIS A 68 -4.55 4.59 -0.60
C HIS A 68 -3.02 4.51 -0.66
N GLY A 69 -2.32 5.62 -0.42
CA GLY A 69 -0.88 5.71 -0.39
C GLY A 69 -0.24 5.16 0.90
N THR A 70 1.04 4.85 0.80
CA THR A 70 1.91 4.44 1.92
C THR A 70 1.87 5.49 3.05
N ASN A 71 1.49 5.10 4.26
CA ASN A 71 1.60 5.98 5.42
C ASN A 71 3.04 5.97 5.98
N ALA A 72 3.40 6.99 6.77
CA ALA A 72 4.74 7.11 7.34
C ALA A 72 5.17 5.89 8.19
N LEU A 73 4.23 5.22 8.85
CA LEU A 73 4.47 4.00 9.62
C LEU A 73 4.73 2.79 8.71
N ASP A 74 4.00 2.67 7.60
CA ASP A 74 4.18 1.58 6.64
C ASP A 74 5.53 1.72 5.93
N ASN A 75 5.93 2.95 5.56
CA ASN A 75 7.26 3.23 5.00
C ASN A 75 8.41 2.88 5.96
N LEU A 76 8.24 3.13 7.26
CA LEU A 76 9.22 2.72 8.27
C LEU A 76 9.29 1.19 8.38
N ALA A 77 8.14 0.51 8.38
CA ALA A 77 8.08 -0.95 8.44
C ALA A 77 8.71 -1.60 7.19
N LEU A 78 8.50 -1.04 6.00
CA LEU A 78 9.15 -1.44 4.76
C LEU A 78 10.67 -1.23 4.82
N THR A 79 11.11 -0.07 5.29
CA THR A 79 12.55 0.24 5.44
C THR A 79 13.25 -0.70 6.41
N LEU A 80 12.54 -1.11 7.47
CA LEU A 80 13.02 -2.08 8.45
C LEU A 80 12.92 -3.54 7.98
N GLY A 81 12.41 -3.79 6.77
CA GLY A 81 12.26 -5.13 6.20
C GLY A 81 11.20 -6.00 6.88
N ILE A 82 10.27 -5.38 7.61
CA ILE A 82 9.19 -6.08 8.34
C ILE A 82 8.06 -6.48 7.38
N GLN A 83 7.86 -5.71 6.32
CA GLN A 83 6.84 -5.96 5.29
C GLN A 83 7.50 -6.40 3.98
N LYS A 84 6.88 -7.37 3.29
CA LYS A 84 7.37 -7.90 2.01
C LYS A 84 6.61 -7.25 0.85
N HIS A 85 7.34 -6.78 -0.16
CA HIS A 85 6.73 -6.37 -1.42
C HIS A 85 6.17 -7.58 -2.16
N THR A 86 4.99 -7.39 -2.75
CA THR A 86 4.38 -8.32 -3.70
C THR A 86 4.18 -7.58 -5.02
N HIS A 87 4.15 -8.33 -6.11
CA HIS A 87 4.11 -7.76 -7.45
C HIS A 87 3.03 -8.44 -8.29
N ALA A 88 2.56 -7.76 -9.33
CA ALA A 88 1.70 -8.35 -10.36
C ALA A 88 1.98 -7.66 -11.70
N VAL A 89 1.94 -8.44 -12.79
CA VAL A 89 2.08 -7.93 -14.15
C VAL A 89 0.80 -8.24 -14.94
N ILE A 90 0.21 -7.20 -15.52
CA ILE A 90 -0.99 -7.29 -16.34
C ILE A 90 -0.63 -6.75 -17.72
N ILE A 91 -0.97 -7.47 -18.77
CA ILE A 91 -0.92 -6.95 -20.14
C ILE A 91 -2.35 -6.83 -20.67
N ASP A 92 -2.79 -5.60 -20.94
CA ASP A 92 -4.02 -5.31 -21.68
C ASP A 92 -3.70 -5.27 -23.17
N ALA A 93 -4.21 -6.26 -23.90
CA ALA A 93 -4.02 -6.38 -25.33
C ALA A 93 -5.23 -5.83 -26.10
N GLY A 94 -5.20 -4.51 -26.34
CA GLY A 94 -6.25 -3.77 -27.03
C GLY A 94 -6.16 -3.80 -28.56
N SER A 95 -7.13 -3.16 -29.21
CA SER A 95 -7.17 -3.04 -30.67
C SER A 95 -6.18 -2.00 -31.22
N THR A 96 -6.09 -0.86 -30.55
CA THR A 96 -5.28 0.29 -30.98
C THR A 96 -3.86 0.28 -30.42
N GLY A 97 -3.66 -0.40 -29.29
CA GLY A 97 -2.39 -0.54 -28.61
C GLY A 97 -2.48 -1.64 -27.54
N SER A 98 -1.32 -2.19 -27.18
CA SER A 98 -1.16 -3.13 -26.08
C SER A 98 -0.34 -2.48 -24.97
N ARG A 99 -0.72 -2.72 -23.72
CA ARG A 99 -0.18 -2.02 -22.54
C ARG A 99 0.28 -3.02 -21.51
N VAL A 100 1.42 -2.78 -20.90
CA VAL A 100 1.86 -3.49 -19.70
C VAL A 100 1.71 -2.59 -18.49
N LEU A 101 1.12 -3.16 -17.45
CA LEU A 101 1.06 -2.62 -16.11
C LEU A 101 1.85 -3.54 -15.19
N ALA A 102 2.90 -3.03 -14.55
CA ALA A 102 3.63 -3.75 -13.52
C ALA A 102 3.44 -3.03 -12.19
N PHE A 103 2.80 -3.70 -11.25
CA PHE A 103 2.45 -3.15 -9.95
C PHE A 103 3.37 -3.71 -8.87
N THR A 104 3.74 -2.85 -7.93
CA THR A 104 4.37 -3.22 -6.66
C THR A 104 3.43 -2.82 -5.53
N PHE A 105 3.19 -3.75 -4.63
CA PHE A 105 2.36 -3.59 -3.46
C PHE A 105 3.10 -3.98 -2.20
N HIS A 106 2.58 -3.54 -1.06
CA HIS A 106 2.89 -4.13 0.24
C HIS A 106 1.61 -4.44 1.01
N GLN A 107 1.75 -5.28 2.03
CA GLN A 107 0.70 -5.46 3.02
C GLN A 107 0.91 -4.47 4.16
N SER A 108 -0.06 -3.59 4.38
CA SER A 108 -0.06 -2.69 5.56
C SER A 108 -0.19 -3.51 6.86
N TYR A 109 0.13 -2.91 8.00
CA TYR A 109 -0.05 -3.57 9.32
C TYR A 109 -1.49 -4.03 9.58
N GLY A 110 -2.48 -3.38 8.97
CA GLY A 110 -3.90 -3.76 9.03
C GLY A 110 -4.29 -4.91 8.10
N GLY A 111 -3.34 -5.53 7.39
CA GLY A 111 -3.57 -6.64 6.47
C GLY A 111 -4.09 -6.23 5.09
N ASN A 112 -4.27 -4.94 4.82
CA ASN A 112 -4.74 -4.43 3.54
C ASN A 112 -3.57 -4.31 2.55
N LEU A 113 -3.82 -4.70 1.30
CA LEU A 113 -2.89 -4.50 0.20
C LEU A 113 -2.89 -3.01 -0.20
N LYS A 114 -1.71 -2.43 -0.37
CA LYS A 114 -1.52 -1.03 -0.74
C LYS A 114 -0.60 -0.94 -1.95
N LEU A 115 -0.95 -0.07 -2.89
CA LEU A 115 -0.18 0.14 -4.12
C LEU A 115 0.97 1.13 -3.86
N ASP A 116 2.20 0.70 -4.13
CA ASP A 116 3.41 1.51 -3.93
C ASP A 116 3.89 2.14 -5.23
N LYS A 117 3.89 1.35 -6.29
CA LYS A 117 4.41 1.77 -7.59
C LYS A 117 3.68 1.08 -8.72
N GLU A 118 3.51 1.83 -9.80
CA GLU A 118 2.94 1.37 -11.06
C GLU A 118 3.87 1.76 -12.21
N LEU A 119 4.24 0.79 -13.03
CA LEU A 119 4.75 1.02 -14.38
C LEU A 119 3.58 0.95 -15.35
N PHE A 120 3.53 1.88 -16.30
CA PHE A 120 2.62 1.84 -17.44
C PHE A 120 3.42 2.08 -18.73
N VAL A 121 3.42 1.13 -19.66
CA VAL A 121 4.05 1.27 -20.98
C VAL A 121 3.10 0.75 -22.05
N GLU A 122 2.97 1.50 -23.15
CA GLU A 122 2.13 1.15 -24.31
C GLU A 122 2.97 0.97 -25.58
N VAL A 123 2.64 -0.05 -26.35
CA VAL A 123 3.14 -0.27 -27.72
C VAL A 123 2.00 -0.22 -28.73
N LYS A 124 2.31 0.16 -29.97
CA LYS A 124 1.37 0.26 -31.08
C LYS A 124 1.95 -0.41 -32.34
N PRO A 125 1.10 -1.01 -33.21
CA PRO A 125 -0.34 -1.11 -33.08
C PRO A 125 -0.76 -2.18 -32.05
N GLY A 126 -2.05 -2.24 -31.71
CA GLY A 126 -2.56 -3.23 -30.76
C GLY A 126 -2.56 -4.65 -31.31
N LEU A 127 -2.65 -5.63 -30.40
CA LEU A 127 -2.51 -7.05 -30.74
C LEU A 127 -3.46 -7.48 -31.88
N SER A 128 -4.69 -6.96 -31.94
CA SER A 128 -5.66 -7.31 -33.00
C SER A 128 -5.17 -7.02 -34.42
N SER A 129 -4.24 -6.07 -34.58
CA SER A 129 -3.69 -5.67 -35.88
C SER A 129 -2.80 -6.76 -36.49
N PHE A 130 -2.40 -7.75 -35.69
CA PHE A 130 -1.55 -8.86 -36.09
C PHE A 130 -2.34 -10.16 -36.33
N ALA A 131 -3.66 -10.07 -36.55
CA ALA A 131 -4.53 -11.22 -36.79
C ALA A 131 -4.05 -12.15 -37.94
N ASP A 132 -3.34 -11.59 -38.92
CA ASP A 132 -2.77 -12.32 -40.05
C ASP A 132 -1.30 -12.69 -39.89
N ASN A 133 -0.61 -12.19 -38.86
CA ASN A 133 0.77 -12.54 -38.50
C ASN A 133 0.91 -12.72 -36.96
N PRO A 134 0.39 -13.83 -36.40
CA PRO A 134 0.39 -14.09 -34.97
C PRO A 134 1.75 -13.95 -34.28
N GLU A 135 2.81 -14.46 -34.91
CA GLU A 135 4.20 -14.43 -34.43
C GLU A 135 4.66 -12.98 -34.14
N LYS A 136 4.40 -12.06 -35.07
CA LYS A 136 4.72 -10.63 -34.90
C LYS A 136 3.90 -9.99 -33.78
N GLY A 137 2.65 -10.43 -33.60
CA GLY A 137 1.83 -10.00 -32.46
C GLY A 137 2.48 -10.41 -31.14
N ALA A 138 2.96 -11.65 -31.04
CA ALA A 138 3.63 -12.16 -29.86
C ALA A 138 4.97 -11.46 -29.59
N GLU A 139 5.73 -11.06 -30.62
CA GLU A 139 6.94 -10.23 -30.46
C GLU A 139 6.64 -8.91 -29.73
N THR A 140 5.49 -8.26 -29.99
CA THR A 140 5.11 -7.04 -29.26
C THR A 140 4.84 -7.31 -27.76
N ILE A 141 4.37 -8.51 -27.43
CA ILE A 141 4.18 -8.94 -26.03
C ILE A 141 5.54 -9.18 -25.36
N VAL A 142 6.51 -9.74 -26.08
CA VAL A 142 7.89 -9.89 -25.58
C VAL A 142 8.50 -8.53 -25.23
N GLU A 143 8.30 -7.51 -26.06
CA GLU A 143 8.76 -6.15 -25.78
C GLU A 143 8.17 -5.60 -24.46
N LEU A 144 6.85 -5.76 -24.28
CA LEU A 144 6.15 -5.36 -23.07
C LEU A 144 6.63 -6.14 -21.82
N LEU A 145 6.89 -7.44 -21.95
CA LEU A 145 7.42 -8.25 -20.86
C LEU A 145 8.82 -7.80 -20.43
N ASN A 146 9.67 -7.41 -21.39
CA ASN A 146 10.99 -6.86 -21.07
C ASN A 146 10.88 -5.54 -20.28
N LYS A 147 9.88 -4.70 -20.60
CA LYS A 147 9.59 -3.49 -19.81
C LYS A 147 9.17 -3.80 -18.38
N ALA A 148 8.34 -4.83 -18.18
CA ALA A 148 7.99 -5.28 -16.83
C ALA A 148 9.21 -5.84 -16.05
N LYS A 149 10.13 -6.53 -16.72
CA LYS A 149 11.37 -7.03 -16.10
C LYS A 149 12.34 -5.93 -15.67
N GLU A 150 12.33 -4.78 -16.34
CA GLU A 150 13.10 -3.59 -15.92
C GLU A 150 12.58 -3.04 -14.59
N GLU A 151 11.30 -3.24 -14.28
CA GLU A 151 10.64 -2.74 -13.07
C GLU A 151 10.65 -3.75 -11.92
N ILE A 152 10.31 -5.02 -12.18
CA ILE A 152 10.19 -6.05 -11.13
C ILE A 152 11.59 -6.64 -10.82
N PRO A 153 11.99 -6.72 -9.54
CA PRO A 153 13.28 -7.31 -9.18
C PRO A 153 13.42 -8.77 -9.65
N PRO A 154 14.59 -9.19 -10.17
CA PRO A 154 14.78 -10.56 -10.69
C PRO A 154 14.44 -11.68 -9.70
N ALA A 155 14.67 -11.44 -8.40
CA ALA A 155 14.35 -12.39 -7.35
C ALA A 155 12.84 -12.66 -7.18
N ALA A 156 11.98 -11.74 -7.67
CA ALA A 156 10.53 -11.83 -7.54
C ALA A 156 9.83 -12.37 -8.79
N TRP A 157 10.52 -12.50 -9.94
CA TRP A 157 9.89 -12.86 -11.23
C TRP A 157 9.05 -14.13 -11.12
N LYS A 158 9.62 -15.22 -10.59
CA LYS A 158 8.94 -16.53 -10.49
C LYS A 158 7.70 -16.53 -9.60
N ASP A 159 7.60 -15.60 -8.66
CA ASP A 159 6.46 -15.47 -7.74
C ASP A 159 5.45 -14.42 -8.23
N THR A 160 5.80 -13.65 -9.26
CA THR A 160 4.98 -12.53 -9.76
C THR A 160 3.98 -13.06 -10.79
N PRO A 161 2.67 -13.07 -10.52
CA PRO A 161 1.66 -13.49 -11.47
C PRO A 161 1.66 -12.55 -12.69
N LEU A 162 1.66 -13.18 -13.87
CA LEU A 162 1.44 -12.53 -15.16
C LEU A 162 0.07 -12.94 -15.70
N THR A 163 -0.74 -11.95 -16.10
CA THR A 163 -1.95 -12.18 -16.88
C THR A 163 -1.97 -11.29 -18.11
N ILE A 164 -2.42 -11.85 -19.22
CA ILE A 164 -2.54 -11.17 -20.51
C ILE A 164 -4.00 -11.27 -20.94
N LYS A 165 -4.67 -10.14 -21.02
CA LYS A 165 -6.09 -10.07 -21.32
C LYS A 165 -6.31 -9.27 -22.58
N ALA A 166 -6.83 -9.96 -23.59
CA ALA A 166 -7.24 -9.30 -24.82
C ALA A 166 -8.65 -8.74 -24.68
N THR A 167 -8.89 -7.53 -25.19
CA THR A 167 -10.17 -6.84 -25.02
C THR A 167 -11.01 -6.89 -26.32
N ALA A 168 -11.96 -5.96 -26.45
CA ALA A 168 -12.95 -5.94 -27.53
C ALA A 168 -12.39 -6.12 -28.95
N GLY A 169 -11.17 -5.63 -29.21
CA GLY A 169 -10.52 -5.80 -30.51
C GLY A 169 -10.40 -7.24 -30.98
N LEU A 170 -9.96 -8.14 -30.09
CA LEU A 170 -9.82 -9.56 -30.42
C LEU A 170 -11.17 -10.27 -30.48
N ARG A 171 -12.17 -9.83 -29.71
CA ARG A 171 -13.55 -10.38 -29.75
C ARG A 171 -14.19 -10.26 -31.14
N LEU A 172 -13.80 -9.25 -31.92
CA LEU A 172 -14.34 -8.97 -33.25
C LEU A 172 -13.64 -9.73 -34.38
N LEU A 173 -12.51 -10.40 -34.09
CA LEU A 173 -11.81 -11.21 -35.08
C LEU A 173 -12.52 -12.55 -35.33
N PRO A 174 -12.36 -13.15 -36.53
CA PRO A 174 -12.76 -14.54 -36.74
C PRO A 174 -12.10 -15.45 -35.70
N SER A 175 -12.86 -16.38 -35.11
CA SER A 175 -12.42 -17.17 -33.96
C SER A 175 -11.08 -17.89 -34.16
N HIS A 176 -10.82 -18.41 -35.37
CA HIS A 176 -9.55 -19.06 -35.68
C HIS A 176 -8.35 -18.10 -35.65
N LYS A 177 -8.51 -16.85 -36.09
CA LYS A 177 -7.43 -15.85 -36.06
C LYS A 177 -7.15 -15.40 -34.63
N ALA A 178 -8.19 -15.16 -33.86
CA ALA A 178 -8.06 -14.83 -32.44
C ALA A 178 -7.35 -15.95 -31.67
N GLU A 179 -7.74 -17.20 -31.90
CA GLU A 179 -7.13 -18.35 -31.21
C GLU A 179 -5.68 -18.57 -31.61
N ASN A 180 -5.33 -18.47 -32.91
CA ASN A 180 -3.94 -18.55 -33.36
C ASN A 180 -3.06 -17.48 -32.70
N LEU A 181 -3.57 -16.25 -32.61
CA LEU A 181 -2.88 -15.15 -31.96
C LEU A 181 -2.70 -15.38 -30.46
N LEU A 182 -3.74 -15.86 -29.76
CA LEU A 182 -3.65 -16.20 -28.33
C LEU A 182 -2.71 -17.38 -28.07
N ASN A 183 -2.60 -18.35 -28.99
CA ASN A 183 -1.67 -19.46 -28.87
C ASN A 183 -0.21 -18.97 -28.88
N GLU A 184 0.17 -18.11 -29.82
CA GLU A 184 1.53 -17.53 -29.83
C GLU A 184 1.81 -16.74 -28.54
N VAL A 185 0.80 -16.00 -28.05
CA VAL A 185 0.93 -15.25 -26.78
C VAL A 185 1.03 -16.18 -25.57
N ARG A 186 0.36 -17.34 -25.57
CA ARG A 186 0.50 -18.37 -24.51
C ARG A 186 1.91 -18.92 -24.48
N GLU A 187 2.49 -19.25 -25.63
CA GLU A 187 3.88 -19.73 -25.70
C GLU A 187 4.85 -18.69 -25.13
N VAL A 188 4.71 -17.41 -25.50
CA VAL A 188 5.51 -16.31 -24.93
C VAL A 188 5.30 -16.19 -23.41
N CYS A 189 4.07 -16.29 -22.93
CA CYS A 189 3.74 -16.18 -21.50
C CYS A 189 4.37 -17.32 -20.69
N LEU A 190 4.26 -18.57 -21.18
CA LEU A 190 4.81 -19.76 -20.54
C LEU A 190 6.34 -19.81 -20.60
N ALA A 191 6.94 -19.26 -21.65
CA ALA A 191 8.39 -19.13 -21.78
C ALA A 191 8.98 -18.01 -20.90
N SER A 192 8.14 -17.12 -20.36
CA SER A 192 8.59 -16.05 -19.47
C SER A 192 8.98 -16.56 -18.08
N GLU A 193 9.78 -15.78 -17.37
CA GLU A 193 10.22 -16.04 -16.01
C GLU A 193 9.17 -15.65 -14.97
N PHE A 194 8.09 -14.97 -15.40
CA PHE A 194 6.95 -14.64 -14.57
C PHE A 194 6.05 -15.86 -14.33
N HIS A 195 5.28 -15.84 -13.25
CA HIS A 195 4.33 -16.91 -12.99
C HIS A 195 3.15 -16.84 -13.96
N CYS A 196 3.18 -17.70 -14.98
CA CYS A 196 2.14 -17.82 -15.99
C CYS A 196 1.61 -19.26 -16.10
N THR A 197 0.32 -19.39 -16.40
CA THR A 197 -0.33 -20.64 -16.77
C THR A 197 -1.13 -20.45 -18.05
N ASN A 198 -1.65 -21.53 -18.65
CA ASN A 198 -2.54 -21.40 -19.82
C ASN A 198 -3.77 -20.51 -19.56
N ALA A 199 -4.25 -20.44 -18.31
CA ALA A 199 -5.38 -19.60 -17.93
C ALA A 199 -5.00 -18.11 -17.78
N SER A 200 -3.71 -17.78 -17.73
CA SER A 200 -3.22 -16.40 -17.66
C SER A 200 -3.53 -15.60 -18.93
N VAL A 201 -3.65 -16.29 -20.08
CA VAL A 201 -3.91 -15.67 -21.38
C VAL A 201 -5.33 -15.98 -21.83
N SER A 202 -6.18 -14.96 -21.91
CA SER A 202 -7.54 -15.11 -22.42
C SER A 202 -8.06 -13.82 -23.03
N ILE A 203 -9.14 -13.93 -23.80
CA ILE A 203 -9.97 -12.77 -24.08
C ILE A 203 -10.74 -12.46 -22.79
N MET A 204 -10.71 -11.21 -22.33
CA MET A 204 -11.57 -10.75 -21.25
C MET A 204 -13.02 -10.81 -21.75
N ASP A 205 -13.99 -11.03 -20.88
CA ASP A 205 -15.40 -10.81 -21.22
C ASP A 205 -15.88 -9.45 -20.67
N GLY A 206 -17.08 -9.01 -21.05
CA GLY A 206 -17.60 -7.73 -20.60
C GLY A 206 -17.94 -7.69 -19.10
N VAL A 207 -18.26 -8.84 -18.51
CA VAL A 207 -18.58 -8.97 -17.08
C VAL A 207 -17.31 -8.71 -16.26
N ASP A 208 -16.22 -9.37 -16.63
CA ASP A 208 -14.89 -9.22 -16.03
C ASP A 208 -14.37 -7.78 -16.21
N GLU A 209 -14.53 -7.16 -17.38
CA GLU A 209 -14.18 -5.74 -17.61
C GLU A 209 -14.87 -4.84 -16.56
N GLY A 210 -16.18 -4.99 -16.37
CA GLY A 210 -16.94 -4.22 -15.39
C GLY A 210 -16.51 -4.50 -13.95
N LEU A 211 -16.32 -5.78 -13.59
CA LEU A 211 -15.88 -6.17 -12.24
C LEU A 211 -14.49 -5.65 -11.90
N PHE A 212 -13.53 -5.71 -12.84
CA PHE A 212 -12.18 -5.18 -12.63
C PHE A 212 -12.17 -3.65 -12.55
N SER A 213 -12.97 -2.97 -13.38
CA SER A 213 -13.15 -1.52 -13.29
C SER A 213 -13.70 -1.11 -11.92
N TRP A 214 -14.78 -1.76 -11.47
CA TRP A 214 -15.36 -1.53 -10.15
C TRP A 214 -14.40 -1.83 -9.01
N PHE A 215 -13.67 -2.94 -9.09
CA PHE A 215 -12.66 -3.30 -8.09
C PHE A 215 -11.56 -2.23 -8.03
N THR A 216 -11.04 -1.81 -9.18
CA THR A 216 -9.96 -0.81 -9.28
C THR A 216 -10.37 0.52 -8.65
N VAL A 217 -11.53 1.06 -9.01
CA VAL A 217 -12.00 2.32 -8.43
C VAL A 217 -12.18 2.21 -6.92
N ASN A 218 -12.78 1.13 -6.43
CA ASN A 218 -13.00 0.96 -4.99
C ASN A 218 -11.72 0.62 -4.21
N PHE A 219 -10.75 -0.02 -4.85
CA PHE A 219 -9.42 -0.28 -4.30
C PHE A 219 -8.69 1.05 -4.09
N LEU A 220 -8.58 1.87 -5.14
CA LEU A 220 -7.91 3.17 -5.09
C LEU A 220 -8.59 4.17 -4.14
N LEU A 221 -9.89 4.01 -3.87
CA LEU A 221 -10.64 4.83 -2.91
C LEU A 221 -10.68 4.24 -1.50
N ASP A 222 -9.99 3.13 -1.23
CA ASP A 222 -10.00 2.40 0.06
C ASP A 222 -11.42 2.01 0.54
N ARG A 223 -12.34 1.72 -0.39
CA ARG A 223 -13.74 1.41 -0.10
C ARG A 223 -14.04 -0.08 0.00
N LEU A 224 -13.11 -0.94 -0.38
CA LEU A 224 -13.26 -2.40 -0.35
C LEU A 224 -13.24 -3.00 1.07
N GLY A 225 -12.81 -2.25 2.09
CA GLY A 225 -12.82 -2.69 3.50
C GLY A 225 -14.18 -2.57 4.21
N GLY A 226 -15.17 -1.92 3.57
CA GLY A 226 -16.46 -1.56 4.18
C GLY A 226 -17.62 -2.53 3.90
N ASN A 227 -18.85 -2.03 4.07
CA ASN A 227 -20.06 -2.69 3.56
C ASN A 227 -20.27 -2.31 2.09
N ALA A 228 -21.15 -3.02 1.38
CA ALA A 228 -21.52 -2.69 0.00
C ALA A 228 -21.91 -1.21 -0.17
N ASP A 229 -22.61 -0.65 0.81
CA ASP A 229 -23.04 0.77 0.85
C ASP A 229 -21.88 1.78 0.85
N ASN A 230 -20.67 1.36 1.18
CA ASN A 230 -19.49 2.24 1.18
C ASN A 230 -18.80 2.31 -0.19
N THR A 231 -19.09 1.33 -1.06
CA THR A 231 -18.49 1.24 -2.39
C THR A 231 -19.16 2.21 -3.36
N VAL A 232 -18.42 2.65 -4.38
CA VAL A 232 -18.98 3.42 -5.49
C VAL A 232 -19.32 2.51 -6.66
N ALA A 233 -20.23 2.97 -7.52
CA ALA A 233 -20.44 2.36 -8.82
C ALA A 233 -19.30 2.72 -9.78
N ALA A 234 -19.04 1.84 -10.74
CA ALA A 234 -18.17 2.10 -11.88
C ALA A 234 -19.00 2.03 -13.17
N LEU A 235 -18.74 2.97 -14.07
CA LEU A 235 -19.29 3.00 -15.41
C LEU A 235 -18.10 3.02 -16.37
N ASP A 236 -17.95 1.96 -17.16
CA ASP A 236 -16.89 1.84 -18.15
C ASP A 236 -17.46 2.04 -19.55
N LEU A 237 -16.90 2.98 -20.30
CA LEU A 237 -17.33 3.37 -21.64
C LEU A 237 -16.21 3.01 -22.62
N GLY A 238 -16.16 1.74 -22.99
CA GLY A 238 -15.20 1.20 -23.95
C GLY A 238 -15.56 1.47 -25.41
N GLY A 239 -14.67 1.08 -26.32
CA GLY A 239 -14.86 1.32 -27.76
C GLY A 239 -15.96 0.47 -28.41
N GLY A 240 -16.32 -0.68 -27.81
CA GLY A 240 -17.33 -1.60 -28.35
C GLY A 240 -18.39 -2.06 -27.35
N SER A 241 -18.33 -1.56 -26.10
CA SER A 241 -19.25 -1.93 -25.04
C SER A 241 -19.29 -0.86 -23.96
N THR A 242 -20.37 -0.89 -23.17
CA THR A 242 -20.48 -0.13 -21.93
C THR A 242 -20.81 -1.10 -20.81
N GLN A 243 -20.18 -0.90 -19.66
CA GLN A 243 -20.41 -1.69 -18.47
C GLN A 243 -20.88 -0.80 -17.34
N ILE A 244 -21.86 -1.27 -16.58
CA ILE A 244 -22.27 -0.65 -15.31
C ILE A 244 -22.13 -1.67 -14.18
N THR A 245 -21.38 -1.31 -13.15
CA THR A 245 -21.03 -2.24 -12.08
C THR A 245 -21.14 -1.59 -10.70
N PHE A 246 -21.84 -2.22 -9.77
CA PHE A 246 -22.00 -1.71 -8.40
C PHE A 246 -22.29 -2.84 -7.40
N ALA A 247 -21.83 -2.68 -6.15
CA ALA A 247 -22.17 -3.63 -5.10
C ALA A 247 -23.65 -3.51 -4.71
N LEU A 248 -24.26 -4.65 -4.49
CA LEU A 248 -25.63 -4.73 -3.99
C LEU A 248 -25.63 -4.71 -2.46
N PRO A 249 -26.48 -3.88 -1.83
CA PRO A 249 -26.65 -3.91 -0.39
C PRO A 249 -27.10 -5.30 0.06
N ASN A 250 -26.71 -5.71 1.28
CA ASN A 250 -27.11 -7.00 1.86
C ASN A 250 -28.57 -6.97 2.39
N LYS A 251 -29.49 -6.45 1.58
CA LYS A 251 -30.93 -6.37 1.85
C LYS A 251 -31.61 -7.37 0.93
N LYS A 252 -31.98 -8.52 1.51
CA LYS A 252 -32.58 -9.67 0.79
C LYS A 252 -33.77 -9.29 -0.10
N GLU A 253 -34.51 -8.24 0.23
CA GLU A 253 -35.66 -7.77 -0.56
C GLU A 253 -35.23 -7.15 -1.89
N LEU A 254 -34.18 -6.32 -1.90
CA LEU A 254 -33.66 -5.68 -3.12
C LEU A 254 -33.03 -6.68 -4.09
N LEU A 255 -32.59 -7.84 -3.59
CA LEU A 255 -31.98 -8.90 -4.40
C LEU A 255 -33.01 -9.79 -5.12
N LYS A 256 -34.29 -9.74 -4.74
CA LYS A 256 -35.33 -10.61 -5.33
C LYS A 256 -35.68 -10.21 -6.77
N ASP A 257 -35.61 -8.92 -7.07
CA ASP A 257 -36.03 -8.36 -8.35
C ASP A 257 -34.87 -8.22 -9.35
N VAL A 258 -33.63 -8.49 -8.91
CA VAL A 258 -32.44 -8.44 -9.78
C VAL A 258 -32.24 -9.81 -10.44
N PRO A 259 -32.18 -9.89 -11.78
CA PRO A 259 -31.91 -11.16 -12.45
C PRO A 259 -30.55 -11.73 -12.02
N SER A 260 -30.56 -12.98 -11.53
CA SER A 260 -29.37 -13.63 -10.95
C SER A 260 -28.18 -13.71 -11.90
N LYS A 261 -28.42 -13.73 -13.22
CA LYS A 261 -27.36 -13.75 -14.25
C LYS A 261 -26.45 -12.51 -14.25
N TYR A 262 -26.87 -11.41 -13.65
CA TYR A 262 -26.08 -10.18 -13.52
C TYR A 262 -25.45 -10.01 -12.14
N VAL A 263 -25.64 -10.97 -11.23
CA VAL A 263 -25.17 -10.88 -9.84
C VAL A 263 -24.01 -11.83 -9.63
N HIS A 264 -22.84 -11.27 -9.33
CA HIS A 264 -21.60 -12.00 -9.18
C HIS A 264 -21.10 -11.89 -7.74
N LYS A 265 -20.59 -13.00 -7.18
CA LYS A 265 -19.96 -13.00 -5.86
C LYS A 265 -18.47 -12.74 -6.02
N VAL A 266 -18.00 -11.61 -5.53
CA VAL A 266 -16.61 -11.17 -5.66
C VAL A 266 -15.95 -11.18 -4.29
N SER A 267 -14.74 -11.74 -4.22
CA SER A 267 -13.91 -11.67 -3.02
C SER A 267 -13.19 -10.32 -2.98
N ALA A 268 -13.64 -9.41 -2.12
CA ALA A 268 -12.96 -8.15 -1.82
C ALA A 268 -12.18 -8.32 -0.51
N PHE A 269 -10.91 -8.74 -0.62
CA PHE A 269 -10.08 -9.11 0.51
C PHE A 269 -10.73 -10.20 1.39
N HIS A 270 -11.02 -9.89 2.65
CA HIS A 270 -11.53 -10.82 3.65
C HIS A 270 -13.07 -10.99 3.61
N ARG A 271 -13.73 -10.52 2.54
CA ARG A 271 -15.20 -10.49 2.42
C ARG A 271 -15.68 -10.88 1.04
N ILE A 272 -16.86 -11.46 0.98
CA ILE A 272 -17.58 -11.75 -0.27
C ILE A 272 -18.69 -10.72 -0.42
N LEU A 273 -18.68 -10.00 -1.53
CA LEU A 273 -19.71 -9.02 -1.90
C LEU A 273 -20.51 -9.53 -3.10
N SER A 274 -21.81 -9.24 -3.11
CA SER A 274 -22.64 -9.40 -4.31
C SER A 274 -22.52 -8.14 -5.15
N VAL A 275 -22.08 -8.27 -6.39
CA VAL A 275 -21.84 -7.17 -7.32
C VAL A 275 -22.74 -7.37 -8.53
N TYR A 276 -23.52 -6.35 -8.87
CA TYR A 276 -24.24 -6.29 -10.13
C TYR A 276 -23.28 -5.85 -11.23
N THR A 277 -23.29 -6.51 -12.39
CA THR A 277 -22.62 -6.02 -13.59
C THR A 277 -23.43 -6.37 -14.85
N HIS A 278 -23.48 -5.45 -15.81
CA HIS A 278 -24.12 -5.67 -17.10
C HIS A 278 -23.33 -5.00 -18.22
#